data_AF-A0A2A2WC54-F1
#
_entry.id   AF-A0A2A2WC54-F1
#
_cell.length_a   1.000
_cell.length_b   1.000
_cell.length_c   1.000
_cell.angle_alpha   90.00
_cell.angle_beta   90.00
_cell.angle_gamma   90.00
#
_symmetry.space_group_name_H-M   'P 1'
#
loop_
_entity.id
_entity.type
_entity.pdbx_description
1 polymer ?
#
loop_
_entity_poly.entity_id
_entity_poly.type
_entity_poly.pdbx_seq_one_letter_code
_entity_poly.pdbx_strand_id
1 'polypeptide(L)'
;MPNVLVVDDSATQIAMITSVLQQQGLTVRTAGNGLEALASLREHAPDLVVTDMQMPEMNGVELIRAMRKECSLVPAVLVTAFGNEDLAAEALGVGAANYISKDHVGILLPDIVNRITAFAQANAQSLYLKGALTRTRFDFVLDCSIERVTPLVSLVVRLLAAMNVLHTSDRIRIAEALDYLIVHSIIHGNFEQPVRSTPMSIDDARALVAEKLDDESSRSMTERIVTVQLEVTDGEARLIVIHEGSGQSIHHAPMPGTPQSFSDERGRGMLLLTSVMDEVFIDSASRKVTLVKYVSR
;
A
#
# COMPACT_ATOMS: atom_id res chain seq x y z
N MET A 1 24.81 3.62 -2.80
CA MET A 1 25.02 2.66 -1.68
C MET A 1 24.20 3.16 -0.50
N PRO A 2 23.53 2.28 0.26
CA PRO A 2 22.74 2.73 1.40
C PRO A 2 23.62 3.43 2.44
N ASN A 3 23.12 4.52 3.00
CA ASN A 3 23.79 5.34 4.00
C ASN A 3 23.10 5.22 5.35
N VAL A 4 23.84 4.82 6.38
CA VAL A 4 23.33 4.63 7.74
C VAL A 4 23.91 5.69 8.66
N LEU A 5 23.06 6.32 9.47
CA LEU A 5 23.49 7.22 10.54
C LEU A 5 23.55 6.43 11.86
N VAL A 6 24.75 6.30 12.43
CA VAL A 6 24.97 5.69 13.74
C VAL A 6 25.05 6.80 14.79
N VAL A 7 24.25 6.69 15.83
CA VAL A 7 24.17 7.70 16.90
C VAL A 7 24.42 7.01 18.24
N ASP A 8 25.51 7.37 18.89
CA ASP A 8 25.90 6.82 20.20
C ASP A 8 26.90 7.80 20.82
N ASP A 9 26.90 7.99 22.13
CA ASP A 9 27.85 8.88 22.82
C ASP A 9 29.21 8.18 23.08
N SER A 10 29.24 6.85 22.99
CA SER A 10 30.44 6.03 23.12
C SER A 10 31.14 5.86 21.78
N ALA A 11 32.30 6.50 21.62
CA ALA A 11 33.16 6.34 20.46
C ALA A 11 33.51 4.86 20.16
N THR A 12 33.63 4.03 21.21
CA THR A 12 33.88 2.58 21.06
C THR A 12 32.71 1.86 20.41
N GLN A 13 31.47 2.18 20.83
CA GLN A 13 30.28 1.58 20.24
C GLN A 13 30.06 2.06 18.81
N ILE A 14 30.26 3.36 18.54
CA ILE A 14 30.26 3.89 17.18
C ILE A 14 31.21 3.09 16.30
N ALA A 15 32.47 2.90 16.73
CA ALA A 15 33.46 2.19 15.94
C ALA A 15 33.08 0.72 15.68
N MET A 16 32.53 0.03 16.69
CA MET A 16 32.06 -1.34 16.57
C MET A 16 30.91 -1.47 15.57
N ILE A 17 29.85 -0.67 15.75
CA ILE A 17 28.66 -0.67 14.88
C ILE A 17 29.07 -0.29 13.44
N THR A 18 29.90 0.75 13.30
CA THR A 18 30.41 1.20 12.00
C THR A 18 31.16 0.08 11.28
N SER A 19 32.02 -0.65 11.97
CA SER A 19 32.76 -1.79 11.40
C SER A 19 31.81 -2.88 10.89
N VAL A 20 30.80 -3.26 11.69
CA VAL A 20 29.79 -4.26 11.29
C VAL A 20 29.04 -3.83 10.04
N LEU A 21 28.61 -2.57 9.97
CA LEU A 21 27.85 -2.03 8.84
C LEU A 21 28.71 -1.88 7.58
N GLN A 22 29.95 -1.42 7.71
CA GLN A 22 30.88 -1.27 6.59
C GLN A 22 31.26 -2.63 5.97
N GLN A 23 31.36 -3.69 6.76
CA GLN A 23 31.54 -5.06 6.26
C GLN A 23 30.38 -5.53 5.37
N GLN A 24 29.18 -4.95 5.54
CA GLN A 24 28.03 -5.18 4.67
C GLN A 24 28.03 -4.28 3.42
N GLY A 25 29.08 -3.49 3.20
CA GLY A 25 29.19 -2.58 2.04
C GLY A 25 28.38 -1.28 2.19
N LEU A 26 28.00 -0.90 3.41
CA LEU A 26 27.21 0.28 3.70
C LEU A 26 28.09 1.51 3.94
N THR A 27 27.59 2.69 3.57
CA THR A 27 28.19 3.96 3.97
C THR A 27 27.67 4.32 5.36
N VAL A 28 28.55 4.79 6.24
CA VAL A 28 28.20 5.11 7.63
C VAL A 28 28.58 6.55 7.93
N ARG A 29 27.61 7.32 8.45
CA ARG A 29 27.81 8.61 9.12
C ARG A 29 27.57 8.43 10.61
N THR A 30 28.18 9.29 11.41
CA THR A 30 28.13 9.16 12.88
C THR A 30 27.70 10.48 13.53
N ALA A 31 27.02 10.40 14.66
CA ALA A 31 26.71 11.52 15.53
C ALA A 31 26.88 11.11 17.01
N GLY A 32 27.30 12.03 17.87
CA GLY A 32 27.57 11.75 19.28
C GLY A 32 26.36 11.84 20.20
N ASN A 33 25.25 12.42 19.73
CA ASN A 33 24.00 12.56 20.49
C ASN A 33 22.79 12.81 19.57
N GLY A 34 21.58 12.83 20.14
CA GLY A 34 20.35 13.03 19.38
C GLY A 34 20.21 14.41 18.71
N LEU A 35 20.77 15.48 19.26
CA LEU A 35 20.71 16.81 18.64
C LEU A 35 21.60 16.90 17.40
N GLU A 36 22.82 16.38 17.48
CA GLU A 36 23.73 16.26 16.33
C GLU A 36 23.13 15.36 15.25
N ALA A 37 22.49 14.26 15.64
CA ALA A 37 21.80 13.38 14.71
C ALA A 37 20.65 14.09 14.00
N LEU A 38 19.84 14.86 14.72
CA LEU A 38 18.72 15.60 14.14
C LEU A 38 19.19 16.71 13.20
N ALA A 39 20.28 17.41 13.53
CA ALA A 39 20.91 18.36 12.62
C ALA A 39 21.42 17.67 11.34
N SER A 40 22.12 16.54 11.51
CA SER A 40 22.64 15.71 10.41
C SER A 40 21.53 15.19 9.48
N LEU A 41 20.38 14.81 10.04
CA LEU A 41 19.17 14.38 9.34
C LEU A 41 18.55 15.48 8.48
N ARG A 42 18.54 16.73 8.98
CA ARG A 42 18.01 17.90 8.25
C ARG A 42 18.86 18.28 7.05
N GLU A 43 20.17 18.09 7.13
CA GLU A 43 21.08 18.35 6.01
C GLU A 43 21.02 17.22 4.97
N HIS A 44 21.10 15.97 5.42
CA HIS A 44 21.14 14.80 4.54
C HIS A 44 20.44 13.62 5.20
N ALA A 45 19.28 13.23 4.66
CA ALA A 45 18.52 12.07 5.13
C ALA A 45 19.27 10.74 4.85
N PRO A 46 19.57 9.91 5.86
CA PRO A 46 20.08 8.56 5.69
C PRO A 46 18.94 7.59 5.35
N ASP A 47 19.30 6.39 4.90
CA ASP A 47 18.33 5.29 4.65
C ASP A 47 17.89 4.60 5.96
N LEU A 48 18.70 4.71 7.01
CA LEU A 48 18.44 4.13 8.33
C LEU A 48 19.19 4.93 9.40
N VAL A 49 18.55 5.11 10.56
CA VAL A 49 19.22 5.54 11.79
C VAL A 49 19.38 4.35 12.73
N VAL A 50 20.59 4.14 13.26
CA VAL A 50 20.86 3.22 14.35
C VAL A 50 21.27 4.07 15.54
N THR A 51 20.43 4.13 16.57
CA THR A 51 20.64 5.04 17.71
C THR A 51 20.74 4.26 19.01
N ASP A 52 21.66 4.66 19.87
CA ASP A 52 21.65 4.24 21.26
C ASP A 52 20.43 4.80 21.97
N MET A 53 19.99 4.08 22.98
CA MET A 53 18.89 4.51 23.82
C MET A 53 19.28 5.65 24.77
N GLN A 54 20.45 5.56 25.41
CA GLN A 54 20.85 6.42 26.51
C GLN A 54 22.00 7.33 26.08
N MET A 55 21.65 8.55 25.69
CA MET A 55 22.62 9.56 25.28
C MET A 55 22.39 10.87 26.04
N PRO A 56 23.43 11.69 26.23
CA PRO A 56 23.28 13.03 26.78
C PRO A 56 22.46 13.93 25.84
N GLU A 57 21.89 14.99 26.41
CA GLU A 57 21.11 16.05 25.74
C GLU A 57 19.78 15.60 25.14
N MET A 58 19.81 14.63 24.23
CA MET A 58 18.63 14.02 23.60
C MET A 58 18.86 12.51 23.48
N ASN A 59 18.00 11.74 24.14
CA ASN A 59 18.07 10.29 24.14
C ASN A 59 17.48 9.68 22.86
N GLY A 60 17.66 8.37 22.65
CA GLY A 60 17.20 7.68 21.43
C GLY A 60 15.68 7.74 21.23
N VAL A 61 14.89 7.66 22.29
CA VAL A 61 13.41 7.72 22.23
C VAL A 61 12.94 9.12 21.84
N GLU A 62 13.58 10.16 22.39
CA GLU A 62 13.31 11.56 22.05
C GLU A 62 13.71 11.87 20.61
N LEU A 63 14.86 11.37 20.15
CA LEU A 63 15.30 11.47 18.76
C LEU A 63 14.28 10.84 17.82
N ILE A 64 13.82 9.61 18.10
CA ILE A 64 12.81 8.93 17.28
C ILE A 64 11.52 9.74 17.22
N ARG A 65 11.06 10.28 18.36
CA ARG A 65 9.87 11.14 18.41
C ARG A 65 10.04 12.42 17.59
N ALA A 66 11.23 13.01 17.56
CA ALA A 66 11.53 14.17 16.72
C ALA A 66 11.59 13.78 15.23
N MET A 67 12.24 12.68 14.89
CA MET A 67 12.27 12.12 13.53
C MET A 67 10.86 11.87 12.99
N ARG A 68 9.93 11.38 13.81
CA ARG A 68 8.53 11.20 13.40
C ARG A 68 7.83 12.48 12.99
N LYS A 69 8.28 13.65 13.47
CA LYS A 69 7.72 14.96 13.09
C LYS A 69 8.40 15.55 11.87
N GLU A 70 9.71 15.40 11.73
CA GLU A 70 10.51 16.10 10.71
C GLU A 70 10.99 15.21 9.55
N CYS A 71 11.19 13.92 9.79
CA CYS A 71 11.78 12.95 8.85
C CYS A 71 11.07 11.59 8.94
N SER A 72 9.73 11.59 8.90
CA SER A 72 8.88 10.43 9.26
C SER A 72 9.07 9.17 8.41
N LEU A 73 9.74 9.29 7.26
CA LEU A 73 10.04 8.20 6.34
C LEU A 73 11.35 7.47 6.66
N VAL A 74 12.23 8.04 7.49
CA VAL A 74 13.52 7.42 7.83
C VAL A 74 13.30 6.44 8.99
N PRO A 75 13.51 5.12 8.79
CA PRO A 75 13.39 4.15 9.86
C PRO A 75 14.52 4.32 10.89
N ALA A 76 14.21 4.00 12.14
CA ALA A 76 15.18 4.01 13.24
C ALA A 76 15.21 2.67 13.96
N VAL A 77 16.41 2.14 14.22
CA VAL A 77 16.66 0.97 15.05
C VAL A 77 17.29 1.43 16.35
N LEU A 78 16.69 1.07 17.47
CA LEU A 78 17.20 1.39 18.79
C LEU A 78 18.19 0.30 19.24
N VAL A 79 19.33 0.71 19.79
CA VAL A 79 20.30 -0.18 20.44
C VAL A 79 20.28 0.10 21.94
N THR A 80 20.15 -0.94 22.76
CA THR A 80 20.05 -0.80 24.23
C THR A 80 20.87 -1.85 24.95
N ALA A 81 21.33 -1.56 26.17
CA ALA A 81 21.86 -2.58 27.06
C ALA A 81 20.77 -3.60 27.47
N PHE A 82 21.21 -4.79 27.86
CA PHE A 82 20.36 -5.93 28.27
C PHE A 82 19.50 -5.59 29.50
N GLY A 83 18.27 -6.14 29.56
CA GLY A 83 17.37 -6.02 30.73
C GLY A 83 16.30 -4.91 30.68
N ASN A 84 16.08 -4.30 29.50
CA ASN A 84 15.21 -3.12 29.31
C ASN A 84 13.99 -3.41 28.40
N GLU A 85 13.20 -4.43 28.73
CA GLU A 85 12.04 -4.86 27.92
C GLU A 85 10.90 -3.84 27.90
N ASP A 86 10.61 -3.19 29.04
CA ASP A 86 9.62 -2.10 29.14
C ASP A 86 10.01 -0.89 28.29
N LEU A 87 11.31 -0.62 28.24
CA LEU A 87 11.90 0.48 27.48
C LEU A 87 11.95 0.19 25.97
N ALA A 88 12.13 -1.09 25.58
CA ALA A 88 11.95 -1.53 24.21
C ALA A 88 10.49 -1.37 23.76
N ALA A 89 9.52 -1.67 24.64
CA ALA A 89 8.11 -1.44 24.36
C ALA A 89 7.78 0.06 24.17
N GLU A 90 8.37 0.94 24.98
CA GLU A 90 8.26 2.40 24.80
C GLU A 90 8.83 2.85 23.44
N ALA A 91 10.03 2.36 23.08
CA ALA A 91 10.69 2.69 21.82
C ALA A 91 9.85 2.28 20.60
N LEU A 92 9.27 1.07 20.62
CA LEU A 92 8.34 0.62 19.59
C LEU A 92 7.06 1.48 19.58
N GLY A 93 6.54 1.84 20.75
CA GLY A 93 5.37 2.71 20.91
C GLY A 93 5.55 4.12 20.33
N VAL A 94 6.77 4.68 20.36
CA VAL A 94 7.08 5.99 19.73
C VAL A 94 7.43 5.89 18.25
N GLY A 95 7.52 4.68 17.69
CA GLY A 95 7.67 4.44 16.25
C GLY A 95 9.06 3.98 15.81
N ALA A 96 9.86 3.36 16.70
CA ALA A 96 11.06 2.62 16.27
C ALA A 96 10.69 1.50 15.30
N ALA A 97 11.49 1.29 14.26
CA ALA A 97 11.31 0.18 13.32
C ALA A 97 11.73 -1.16 13.93
N ASN A 98 12.72 -1.14 14.82
CA ASN A 98 13.18 -2.31 15.57
C ASN A 98 13.98 -1.89 16.81
N TYR A 99 14.28 -2.85 17.69
CA TYR A 99 15.25 -2.69 18.77
C TYR A 99 16.23 -3.86 18.83
N ILE A 100 17.45 -3.62 19.30
CA ILE A 100 18.53 -4.62 19.38
C ILE A 100 19.24 -4.46 20.73
N SER A 101 19.49 -5.56 21.43
CA SER A 101 20.41 -5.55 22.58
C SER A 101 21.85 -5.38 22.11
N LYS A 102 22.64 -4.57 22.80
CA LYS A 102 24.08 -4.36 22.53
C LYS A 102 24.85 -5.67 22.36
N ASP A 103 24.52 -6.68 23.15
CA ASP A 103 25.15 -8.02 23.10
C ASP A 103 24.90 -8.76 21.77
N HIS A 104 23.84 -8.40 21.05
CA HIS A 104 23.42 -9.03 19.81
C HIS A 104 23.66 -8.16 18.57
N VAL A 105 24.25 -6.97 18.72
CA VAL A 105 24.52 -6.05 17.60
C VAL A 105 25.32 -6.73 16.49
N GLY A 106 26.40 -7.45 16.82
CA GLY A 106 27.23 -8.13 15.82
C GLY A 106 26.51 -9.23 15.04
N ILE A 107 25.43 -9.78 15.57
CA ILE A 107 24.71 -10.93 14.99
C ILE A 107 23.44 -10.47 14.28
N LEU A 108 22.62 -9.64 14.93
CA LEU A 108 21.29 -9.27 14.45
C LEU A 108 21.28 -8.02 13.57
N LEU A 109 22.22 -7.08 13.79
CA LEU A 109 22.22 -5.82 13.06
C LEU A 109 22.37 -6.00 11.54
N PRO A 110 23.26 -6.87 11.01
CA PRO A 110 23.37 -7.07 9.56
C PRO A 110 22.04 -7.49 8.91
N ASP A 111 21.35 -8.47 9.49
CA ASP A 111 20.08 -8.98 8.97
C ASP A 111 18.96 -7.93 9.04
N ILE A 112 18.88 -7.19 10.15
CA ILE A 112 17.89 -6.13 10.35
C ILE A 112 18.13 -5.00 9.36
N VAL A 113 19.38 -4.59 9.17
CA VAL A 113 19.73 -3.52 8.23
C VAL A 113 19.45 -3.97 6.80
N ASN A 114 19.80 -5.19 6.39
CA ASN A 114 19.49 -5.72 5.06
C ASN A 114 17.98 -5.75 4.81
N ARG A 115 17.18 -6.16 5.79
CA ARG A 115 15.71 -6.15 5.68
C ARG A 115 15.17 -4.72 5.57
N ILE A 116 15.58 -3.82 6.46
CA ILE A 116 15.06 -2.44 6.50
C ILE A 116 15.51 -1.66 5.26
N THR A 117 16.77 -1.77 4.85
CA THR A 117 17.27 -1.10 3.64
C THR A 117 16.62 -1.64 2.37
N ALA A 118 16.32 -2.94 2.27
CA ALA A 118 15.53 -3.46 1.15
C ALA A 118 14.11 -2.86 1.10
N PHE A 119 13.45 -2.70 2.27
CA PHE A 119 12.15 -2.01 2.35
C PHE A 119 12.24 -0.52 2.04
N ALA A 120 13.25 0.17 2.58
CA ALA A 120 13.48 1.59 2.34
C ALA A 120 13.81 1.84 0.86
N GLN A 121 14.58 0.98 0.21
CA GLN A 121 14.89 1.06 -1.22
C GLN A 121 13.69 0.75 -2.11
N ALA A 122 12.84 -0.21 -1.74
CA ALA A 122 11.58 -0.47 -2.43
C ALA A 122 10.65 0.77 -2.38
N ASN A 123 10.67 1.53 -1.28
CA ASN A 123 9.93 2.78 -1.16
C ASN A 123 10.66 3.98 -1.83
N ALA A 124 11.99 4.01 -1.79
CA ALA A 124 12.81 5.10 -2.35
C ALA A 124 12.93 5.04 -3.88
N GLN A 125 12.80 3.86 -4.50
CA GLN A 125 12.72 3.75 -5.97
C GLN A 125 11.56 4.57 -6.54
N SER A 126 10.43 4.66 -5.83
CA SER A 126 9.31 5.53 -6.20
C SER A 126 9.64 7.03 -6.15
N LEU A 127 10.62 7.45 -5.33
CA LEU A 127 11.04 8.85 -5.21
C LEU A 127 12.20 9.23 -6.15
N TYR A 128 13.13 8.33 -6.46
CA TYR A 128 14.25 8.62 -7.38
C TYR A 128 13.82 8.64 -8.86
N LEU A 129 12.72 7.97 -9.19
CA LEU A 129 12.13 7.99 -10.53
C LEU A 129 11.09 9.10 -10.72
N LYS A 130 10.90 10.02 -9.76
CA LYS A 130 10.00 11.17 -9.91
C LYS A 130 10.44 11.98 -11.13
N GLY A 131 9.63 11.93 -12.20
CA GLY A 131 9.92 12.57 -13.49
C GLY A 131 10.52 11.65 -14.57
N ALA A 132 10.99 10.45 -14.21
CA ALA A 132 11.46 9.44 -15.17
C ALA A 132 10.45 8.31 -15.38
N LEU A 133 9.67 7.95 -14.35
CA LEU A 133 8.58 7.00 -14.45
C LEU A 133 7.33 7.69 -14.99
N THR A 134 7.15 7.63 -16.31
CA THR A 134 6.03 8.29 -16.98
C THR A 134 4.73 7.51 -16.87
N ARG A 135 4.81 6.18 -16.79
CA ARG A 135 3.65 5.28 -16.76
C ARG A 135 4.02 3.93 -16.15
N THR A 136 3.14 3.41 -15.31
CA THR A 136 3.18 2.04 -14.81
C THR A 136 1.86 1.36 -15.13
N ARG A 137 1.92 0.13 -15.66
CA ARG A 137 0.74 -0.65 -16.03
C ARG A 137 0.80 -2.03 -15.38
N PHE A 138 -0.30 -2.44 -14.79
CA PHE A 138 -0.52 -3.78 -14.28
C PHE A 138 -1.78 -4.36 -14.92
N ASP A 139 -1.69 -5.58 -15.42
CA ASP A 139 -2.81 -6.32 -15.99
C ASP A 139 -3.04 -7.56 -15.11
N PHE A 140 -4.24 -7.67 -14.54
CA PHE A 140 -4.66 -8.79 -13.71
C PHE A 140 -5.78 -9.55 -14.41
N VAL A 141 -5.67 -10.87 -14.43
CA VAL A 141 -6.69 -11.76 -14.97
C VAL A 141 -7.23 -12.60 -13.82
N LEU A 142 -8.54 -12.50 -13.59
CA LEU A 142 -9.26 -13.23 -12.56
C LEU A 142 -10.21 -14.20 -13.24
N ASP A 143 -10.27 -15.42 -12.70
CA ASP A 143 -11.43 -16.28 -12.88
C ASP A 143 -12.63 -15.71 -12.09
N CYS A 144 -13.79 -16.35 -12.21
CA CYS A 144 -15.00 -15.91 -11.52
C CYS A 144 -15.01 -16.17 -10.00
N SER A 145 -13.87 -16.44 -9.37
CA SER A 145 -13.74 -16.68 -7.92
C SER A 145 -13.82 -15.37 -7.12
N ILE A 146 -14.82 -15.27 -6.24
CA ILE A 146 -15.02 -14.09 -5.37
C ILE A 146 -13.89 -13.96 -4.34
N GLU A 147 -13.24 -15.06 -3.96
CA GLU A 147 -12.15 -15.11 -2.99
C GLU A 147 -10.92 -14.31 -3.44
N ARG A 148 -10.75 -14.12 -4.75
CA ARG A 148 -9.61 -13.38 -5.32
C ARG A 148 -9.84 -11.87 -5.41
N VAL A 149 -11.08 -11.41 -5.26
CA VAL A 149 -11.43 -9.99 -5.39
C VAL A 149 -10.77 -9.16 -4.30
N THR A 150 -10.98 -9.48 -3.02
CA THR A 150 -10.44 -8.71 -1.90
C THR A 150 -8.90 -8.66 -1.89
N PRO A 151 -8.16 -9.78 -2.10
CA PRO A 151 -6.71 -9.74 -2.24
C PRO A 151 -6.22 -8.83 -3.37
N LEU A 152 -6.89 -8.86 -4.54
CA LEU A 152 -6.55 -8.01 -5.66
C LEU A 152 -6.78 -6.53 -5.34
N VAL A 153 -7.96 -6.19 -4.80
CA VAL A 153 -8.29 -4.82 -4.42
C VAL A 153 -7.27 -4.27 -3.41
N SER A 154 -6.89 -5.08 -2.41
CA SER A 154 -5.85 -4.73 -1.43
C SER A 154 -4.48 -4.51 -2.10
N LEU A 155 -4.11 -5.34 -3.08
CA LEU A 155 -2.89 -5.15 -3.86
C LEU A 155 -2.93 -3.84 -4.65
N VAL A 156 -4.02 -3.55 -5.36
CA VAL A 156 -4.20 -2.30 -6.11
C VAL A 156 -4.06 -1.07 -5.21
N VAL A 157 -4.69 -1.08 -4.03
CA VAL A 157 -4.57 0.01 -3.05
C VAL A 157 -3.12 0.20 -2.58
N ARG A 158 -2.38 -0.91 -2.34
CA ARG A 158 -0.96 -0.85 -1.96
C ARG A 158 -0.09 -0.31 -3.10
N LEU A 159 -0.36 -0.69 -4.34
CA LEU A 159 0.35 -0.15 -5.52
C LEU A 159 0.10 1.36 -5.65
N LEU A 160 -1.15 1.80 -5.52
CA LEU A 160 -1.50 3.23 -5.53
C LEU A 160 -0.83 4.00 -4.38
N ALA A 161 -0.70 3.37 -3.20
CA ALA A 161 0.01 3.96 -2.06
C ALA A 161 1.53 4.06 -2.29
N ALA A 162 2.14 3.02 -2.87
CA ALA A 162 3.58 2.98 -3.17
C ALA A 162 3.99 4.01 -4.21
N MET A 163 3.09 4.36 -5.14
CA MET A 163 3.29 5.42 -6.13
C MET A 163 3.06 6.83 -5.54
N ASN A 164 2.44 6.93 -4.37
CA ASN A 164 2.17 8.17 -3.63
C ASN A 164 1.47 9.26 -4.46
N VAL A 165 0.57 8.87 -5.36
CA VAL A 165 -0.12 9.78 -6.30
C VAL A 165 -1.49 10.22 -5.82
N LEU A 166 -2.14 9.46 -4.92
CA LEU A 166 -3.50 9.75 -4.45
C LEU A 166 -3.55 9.83 -2.94
N HIS A 167 -4.46 10.63 -2.38
CA HIS A 167 -4.68 10.70 -0.94
C HIS A 167 -5.24 9.39 -0.36
N THR A 168 -4.98 9.14 0.92
CA THR A 168 -5.44 7.93 1.62
C THR A 168 -6.96 7.75 1.53
N SER A 169 -7.73 8.84 1.64
CA SER A 169 -9.20 8.82 1.50
C SER A 169 -9.65 8.36 0.11
N ASP A 170 -8.98 8.80 -0.95
CA ASP A 170 -9.31 8.44 -2.32
C ASP A 170 -8.98 6.96 -2.55
N ARG A 171 -7.84 6.47 -2.05
CA ARG A 171 -7.47 5.05 -2.18
C ARG A 171 -8.47 4.11 -1.52
N ILE A 172 -9.00 4.45 -0.34
CA ILE A 172 -10.03 3.65 0.35
C ILE A 172 -11.30 3.58 -0.50
N ARG A 173 -11.73 4.73 -1.00
CA ARG A 173 -12.92 4.85 -1.82
C ARG A 173 -12.79 4.15 -3.19
N ILE A 174 -11.61 4.22 -3.79
CA ILE A 174 -11.26 3.45 -5.00
C ILE A 174 -11.36 1.95 -4.72
N ALA A 175 -10.94 1.50 -3.53
CA ALA A 175 -11.05 0.11 -3.13
C ALA A 175 -12.50 -0.38 -3.17
N GLU A 176 -13.42 0.38 -2.55
CA GLU A 176 -14.86 0.07 -2.54
C GLU A 176 -15.45 0.05 -3.96
N ALA A 177 -15.10 1.04 -4.78
CA ALA A 177 -15.54 1.14 -6.16
C ALA A 177 -15.06 -0.06 -7.01
N LEU A 178 -13.79 -0.46 -6.84
CA LEU A 178 -13.19 -1.57 -7.57
C LEU A 178 -13.75 -2.93 -7.12
N ASP A 179 -13.92 -3.13 -5.81
CA ASP A 179 -14.54 -4.34 -5.25
C ASP A 179 -15.93 -4.55 -5.82
N TYR A 180 -16.78 -3.50 -5.78
CA TYR A 180 -18.10 -3.51 -6.40
C TYR A 180 -18.03 -3.85 -7.89
N LEU A 181 -17.16 -3.18 -8.64
CA LEU A 181 -17.10 -3.32 -10.09
C LEU A 181 -16.67 -4.72 -10.54
N ILE A 182 -15.72 -5.34 -9.83
CA ILE A 182 -15.27 -6.70 -10.12
C ILE A 182 -16.37 -7.71 -9.77
N VAL A 183 -16.99 -7.60 -8.59
CA VAL A 183 -18.09 -8.49 -8.20
C VAL A 183 -19.26 -8.35 -9.16
N HIS A 184 -19.63 -7.13 -9.55
CA HIS A 184 -20.66 -6.87 -10.56
C HIS A 184 -20.29 -7.55 -11.89
N SER A 185 -19.05 -7.38 -12.35
CA SER A 185 -18.56 -7.99 -13.58
C SER A 185 -18.62 -9.52 -13.56
N ILE A 186 -18.36 -10.15 -12.41
CA ILE A 186 -18.48 -11.60 -12.24
C ILE A 186 -19.96 -12.02 -12.26
N ILE A 187 -20.78 -11.45 -11.38
CA ILE A 187 -22.16 -11.89 -11.13
C ILE A 187 -23.09 -11.54 -12.29
N HIS A 188 -23.17 -10.25 -12.65
CA HIS A 188 -24.12 -9.80 -13.67
C HIS A 188 -23.51 -9.75 -15.06
N GLY A 189 -22.17 -9.71 -15.17
CA GLY A 189 -21.47 -9.81 -16.44
C GLY A 189 -21.27 -11.27 -16.87
N ASN A 190 -20.35 -11.99 -16.20
CA ASN A 190 -19.93 -13.34 -16.60
C ASN A 190 -20.99 -14.43 -16.31
N PHE A 191 -21.64 -14.40 -15.15
CA PHE A 191 -22.75 -15.31 -14.83
C PHE A 191 -24.12 -14.81 -15.36
N GLU A 192 -24.15 -13.62 -15.98
CA GLU A 192 -25.33 -13.03 -16.61
C GLU A 192 -26.56 -12.96 -15.69
N GLN A 193 -26.33 -12.86 -14.38
CA GLN A 193 -27.41 -12.80 -13.41
C GLN A 193 -28.11 -11.44 -13.51
N PRO A 194 -29.46 -11.39 -13.43
CA PRO A 194 -30.17 -10.12 -13.43
C PRO A 194 -29.77 -9.28 -12.23
N VAL A 195 -29.64 -7.97 -12.44
CA VAL A 195 -29.39 -7.02 -11.34
C VAL A 195 -30.60 -7.02 -10.41
N ARG A 196 -30.35 -7.11 -9.09
CA ARG A 196 -31.40 -7.12 -8.08
C ARG A 196 -31.84 -5.71 -7.72
N SER A 197 -33.07 -5.60 -7.21
CA SER A 197 -33.60 -4.35 -6.64
C SER A 197 -33.02 -4.01 -5.27
N THR A 198 -32.24 -4.91 -4.68
CA THR A 198 -31.59 -4.76 -3.38
C THR A 198 -30.12 -5.14 -3.50
N PRO A 199 -29.19 -4.44 -2.82
CA PRO A 199 -27.77 -4.78 -2.87
C PRO A 199 -27.50 -6.22 -2.44
N MET A 200 -26.68 -6.94 -3.20
CA MET A 200 -26.17 -8.26 -2.81
C MET A 200 -25.03 -8.11 -1.81
N SER A 201 -25.03 -8.95 -0.76
CA SER A 201 -23.87 -9.04 0.14
C SER A 201 -22.74 -9.86 -0.51
N ILE A 202 -21.51 -9.68 -0.05
CA ILE A 202 -20.37 -10.48 -0.53
C ILE A 202 -20.60 -11.98 -0.26
N ASP A 203 -21.23 -12.34 0.87
CA ASP A 203 -21.51 -13.74 1.19
C ASP A 203 -22.59 -14.33 0.27
N ASP A 204 -23.61 -13.57 -0.09
CA ASP A 204 -24.60 -13.98 -1.10
C ASP A 204 -23.94 -14.17 -2.48
N ALA A 205 -23.02 -13.27 -2.85
CA ALA A 205 -22.27 -13.39 -4.10
C ALA A 205 -21.41 -14.66 -4.11
N ARG A 206 -20.71 -14.95 -3.01
CA ARG A 206 -19.92 -16.20 -2.86
C ARG A 206 -20.81 -17.44 -2.98
N ALA A 207 -21.94 -17.45 -2.28
CA ALA A 207 -22.87 -18.59 -2.32
C ALA A 207 -23.39 -18.84 -3.74
N LEU A 208 -23.76 -17.77 -4.46
CA LEU A 208 -24.23 -17.88 -5.84
C LEU A 208 -23.15 -18.41 -6.78
N VAL A 209 -21.91 -17.92 -6.65
CA VAL A 209 -20.79 -18.40 -7.48
C VAL A 209 -20.46 -19.86 -7.17
N ALA A 210 -20.45 -20.25 -5.89
CA ALA A 210 -20.24 -21.64 -5.48
C ALA A 210 -21.30 -22.57 -6.07
N GLU A 211 -22.59 -22.19 -5.97
CA GLU A 211 -23.69 -22.94 -6.59
C GLU A 211 -23.49 -23.09 -8.10
N LYS A 212 -23.06 -22.02 -8.78
CA LYS A 212 -22.83 -22.03 -10.23
C LYS A 212 -21.60 -22.81 -10.67
N LEU A 213 -20.59 -22.92 -9.81
CA LEU A 213 -19.40 -23.73 -10.08
C LEU A 213 -19.70 -25.23 -10.07
N ASP A 214 -20.66 -25.66 -9.25
CA ASP A 214 -21.09 -27.06 -9.13
C ASP A 214 -22.09 -27.47 -10.23
N ASP A 215 -22.70 -26.50 -10.92
CA ASP A 215 -23.65 -26.71 -12.00
C ASP A 215 -22.94 -26.89 -13.35
N GLU A 216 -22.93 -28.13 -13.89
CA GLU A 216 -22.31 -28.43 -15.18
C GLU A 216 -22.88 -27.60 -16.34
N SER A 217 -24.14 -27.16 -16.27
CA SER A 217 -24.75 -26.32 -17.30
C SER A 217 -24.15 -24.89 -17.33
N SER A 218 -23.49 -24.50 -16.25
CA SER A 218 -22.85 -23.19 -16.07
C SER A 218 -21.35 -23.19 -16.38
N ARG A 219 -20.74 -24.32 -16.81
CA ARG A 219 -19.29 -24.42 -17.09
C ARG A 219 -18.74 -23.37 -18.07
N SER A 220 -19.49 -23.06 -19.12
CA SER A 220 -19.09 -22.03 -20.10
C SER A 220 -19.06 -20.61 -19.51
N MET A 221 -19.77 -20.36 -18.40
CA MET A 221 -19.75 -19.10 -17.66
C MET A 221 -18.63 -19.07 -16.63
N THR A 222 -18.31 -20.21 -16.01
CA THR A 222 -17.26 -20.30 -14.98
C THR A 222 -15.84 -20.17 -15.56
N GLU A 223 -15.66 -20.52 -16.84
CA GLU A 223 -14.38 -20.34 -17.56
C GLU A 223 -14.13 -18.89 -17.99
N ARG A 224 -15.14 -18.03 -17.92
CA ARG A 224 -15.00 -16.61 -18.27
C ARG A 224 -14.14 -15.89 -17.25
N ILE A 225 -13.40 -14.90 -17.74
CA ILE A 225 -12.50 -14.11 -16.90
C ILE A 225 -13.00 -12.67 -16.72
N VAL A 226 -12.47 -12.03 -15.68
CA VAL A 226 -12.50 -10.57 -15.51
C VAL A 226 -11.06 -10.07 -15.62
N THR A 227 -10.84 -9.11 -16.50
CA THR A 227 -9.54 -8.43 -16.60
C THR A 227 -9.61 -7.10 -15.86
N VAL A 228 -8.65 -6.85 -14.98
CA VAL A 228 -8.50 -5.58 -14.27
C VAL A 228 -7.16 -4.98 -14.67
N GLN A 229 -7.18 -3.79 -15.25
CA GLN A 229 -5.97 -3.06 -15.65
C GLN A 229 -5.84 -1.83 -14.77
N LEU A 230 -4.66 -1.64 -14.19
CA LEU A 230 -4.29 -0.43 -13.46
C LEU A 230 -3.19 0.27 -14.25
N GLU A 231 -3.46 1.50 -14.68
CA GLU A 231 -2.48 2.39 -15.29
C GLU A 231 -2.30 3.61 -14.40
N VAL A 232 -1.07 3.88 -13.99
CA VAL A 232 -0.74 5.02 -13.12
C VAL A 232 0.32 5.86 -13.81
N THR A 233 0.06 7.17 -13.85
CA THR A 233 0.97 8.20 -14.34
C THR A 233 1.17 9.24 -13.23
N ASP A 234 1.93 10.30 -13.50
CA ASP A 234 2.05 11.44 -12.59
C ASP A 234 0.79 12.34 -12.55
N GLY A 235 -0.08 12.24 -13.56
CA GLY A 235 -1.30 13.06 -13.66
C GLY A 235 -2.60 12.32 -13.35
N GLU A 236 -2.64 11.00 -13.50
CA GLU A 236 -3.85 10.20 -13.30
C GLU A 236 -3.58 8.75 -12.89
N ALA A 237 -4.54 8.17 -12.18
CA ALA A 237 -4.73 6.74 -12.03
C ALA A 237 -5.97 6.31 -12.82
N ARG A 238 -5.79 5.33 -13.70
CA ARG A 238 -6.83 4.77 -14.57
C ARG A 238 -7.01 3.29 -14.24
N LEU A 239 -8.24 2.92 -13.89
CA LEU A 239 -8.64 1.55 -13.60
C LEU A 239 -9.60 1.09 -14.69
N ILE A 240 -9.35 -0.06 -15.28
CA ILE A 240 -10.16 -0.61 -16.37
C ILE A 240 -10.60 -2.00 -15.95
N VAL A 241 -11.91 -2.26 -15.92
CA VAL A 241 -12.45 -3.59 -15.65
C VAL A 241 -13.20 -4.06 -16.89
N ILE A 242 -12.88 -5.27 -17.34
CA ILE A 242 -13.43 -5.89 -18.56
C ILE A 242 -13.95 -7.28 -18.19
N HIS A 243 -15.14 -7.63 -18.68
CA HIS A 243 -15.72 -8.96 -18.51
C HIS A 243 -16.12 -9.58 -19.85
N GLU A 244 -16.27 -10.90 -19.90
CA GLU A 244 -16.51 -11.64 -21.15
C GLU A 244 -17.97 -12.04 -21.36
N GLY A 245 -18.80 -12.05 -20.31
CA GLY A 245 -20.20 -12.41 -20.46
C GLY A 245 -21.06 -11.34 -21.13
N SER A 246 -22.17 -11.76 -21.74
CA SER A 246 -23.14 -10.87 -22.41
C SER A 246 -24.13 -10.18 -21.47
N GLY A 247 -23.93 -10.34 -20.16
CA GLY A 247 -24.83 -9.80 -19.14
C GLY A 247 -24.88 -8.27 -19.09
N GLN A 248 -25.76 -7.74 -18.23
CA GLN A 248 -26.08 -6.30 -18.25
C GLN A 248 -24.91 -5.46 -17.72
N SER A 249 -24.29 -4.68 -18.60
CA SER A 249 -23.36 -3.62 -18.20
C SER A 249 -24.09 -2.47 -17.47
N ILE A 250 -23.36 -1.71 -16.63
CA ILE A 250 -23.83 -0.70 -15.65
C ILE A 250 -24.55 0.55 -16.23
N HIS A 251 -25.04 0.49 -17.47
CA HIS A 251 -25.50 1.64 -18.28
C HIS A 251 -26.77 2.33 -17.79
N HIS A 252 -27.52 1.75 -16.86
CA HIS A 252 -28.84 2.26 -16.45
C HIS A 252 -28.93 2.52 -14.94
N ALA A 253 -27.85 3.00 -14.34
CA ALA A 253 -27.89 3.41 -12.94
C ALA A 253 -28.58 4.79 -12.80
N PRO A 254 -29.47 4.98 -11.80
CA PRO A 254 -30.07 6.27 -11.50
C PRO A 254 -29.00 7.34 -11.23
N MET A 255 -29.29 8.59 -11.61
CA MET A 255 -28.35 9.72 -11.47
C MET A 255 -27.75 9.77 -10.06
N PRO A 256 -26.42 9.85 -9.93
CA PRO A 256 -25.76 9.93 -8.62
C PRO A 256 -26.37 11.01 -7.73
N GLY A 257 -26.64 10.67 -6.47
CA GLY A 257 -27.19 11.60 -5.47
C GLY A 257 -28.72 11.64 -5.39
N THR A 258 -29.44 10.83 -6.17
CA THR A 258 -30.89 10.64 -6.00
C THR A 258 -31.21 9.58 -4.94
N PRO A 259 -32.38 9.63 -4.25
CA PRO A 259 -32.77 8.59 -3.28
C PRO A 259 -32.78 7.17 -3.85
N GLN A 260 -33.13 7.04 -5.14
CA GLN A 260 -33.12 5.76 -5.87
C GLN A 260 -31.72 5.18 -6.04
N SER A 261 -30.67 6.02 -6.05
CA SER A 261 -29.27 5.59 -6.08
C SER A 261 -28.80 4.91 -4.79
N PHE A 262 -29.56 4.98 -3.70
CA PHE A 262 -29.22 4.32 -2.44
C PHE A 262 -29.96 2.99 -2.23
N SER A 263 -31.08 2.78 -2.94
CA SER A 263 -31.93 1.60 -2.77
C SER A 263 -31.63 0.48 -3.76
N ASP A 264 -31.27 0.81 -5.01
CA ASP A 264 -30.98 -0.16 -6.08
C ASP A 264 -29.49 -0.53 -6.10
N GLU A 265 -29.18 -1.80 -6.35
CA GLU A 265 -27.82 -2.34 -6.52
C GLU A 265 -27.05 -1.64 -7.67
N ARG A 266 -27.75 -1.31 -8.77
CA ARG A 266 -27.19 -0.51 -9.88
C ARG A 266 -26.89 0.92 -9.45
N GLY A 267 -27.83 1.52 -8.72
CA GLY A 267 -27.74 2.89 -8.25
C GLY A 267 -26.60 3.10 -7.26
N ARG A 268 -26.46 2.17 -6.31
CA ARG A 268 -25.43 2.23 -5.27
C ARG A 268 -24.04 2.08 -5.87
N GLY A 269 -23.88 1.17 -6.81
CA GLY A 269 -22.66 1.00 -7.58
C GLY A 269 -22.19 2.27 -8.28
N MET A 270 -23.09 2.88 -9.06
CA MET A 270 -22.77 4.11 -9.78
C MET A 270 -22.49 5.27 -8.85
N LEU A 271 -23.23 5.38 -7.75
CA LEU A 271 -22.97 6.37 -6.71
C LEU A 271 -21.54 6.21 -6.15
N LEU A 272 -21.12 4.99 -5.81
CA LEU A 272 -19.77 4.71 -5.34
C LEU A 272 -18.72 5.09 -6.39
N LEU A 273 -18.92 4.69 -7.65
CA LEU A 273 -17.97 4.98 -8.73
C LEU A 273 -17.82 6.51 -8.95
N THR A 274 -18.93 7.22 -9.10
CA THR A 274 -18.96 8.67 -9.42
C THR A 274 -18.65 9.58 -8.23
N SER A 275 -18.81 9.12 -6.99
CA SER A 275 -18.45 9.90 -5.79
C SER A 275 -16.94 10.00 -5.55
N VAL A 276 -16.18 9.23 -6.30
CA VAL A 276 -14.74 9.01 -6.10
C VAL A 276 -13.97 9.39 -7.35
N MET A 277 -14.42 8.88 -8.49
CA MET A 277 -13.76 9.03 -9.77
C MET A 277 -14.14 10.35 -10.41
N ASP A 278 -13.18 11.00 -11.05
CA ASP A 278 -13.44 12.26 -11.76
C ASP A 278 -14.12 11.98 -13.10
N GLU A 279 -13.78 10.85 -13.74
CA GLU A 279 -14.45 10.38 -14.95
C GLU A 279 -14.77 8.88 -14.87
N VAL A 280 -15.94 8.50 -15.39
CA VAL A 280 -16.40 7.12 -15.52
C VAL A 280 -16.89 6.91 -16.95
N PHE A 281 -16.22 6.01 -17.68
CA PHE A 281 -16.60 5.61 -19.03
C PHE A 281 -17.09 4.18 -19.02
N ILE A 282 -18.21 3.93 -19.67
CA ILE A 282 -18.81 2.61 -19.77
C ILE A 282 -19.01 2.32 -21.24
N ASP A 283 -18.45 1.23 -21.72
CA ASP A 283 -18.58 0.76 -23.10
C ASP A 283 -19.22 -0.64 -23.06
N SER A 284 -20.51 -0.72 -23.41
CA SER A 284 -21.25 -1.99 -23.40
C SER A 284 -20.80 -2.92 -24.52
N ALA A 285 -20.34 -2.38 -25.65
CA ALA A 285 -19.91 -3.20 -26.78
C ALA A 285 -18.61 -3.94 -26.44
N SER A 286 -17.68 -3.27 -25.77
CA SER A 286 -16.44 -3.89 -25.28
C SER A 286 -16.51 -4.41 -23.84
N ARG A 287 -17.69 -4.35 -23.20
CA ARG A 287 -17.94 -4.83 -21.81
C ARG A 287 -16.93 -4.29 -20.81
N LYS A 288 -16.59 -3.02 -21.00
CA LYS A 288 -15.47 -2.34 -20.37
C LYS A 288 -15.96 -1.15 -19.58
N VAL A 289 -15.50 -1.06 -18.34
CA VAL A 289 -15.70 0.11 -17.49
C VAL A 289 -14.33 0.71 -17.20
N THR A 290 -14.16 2.00 -17.49
CA THR A 290 -12.93 2.75 -17.24
C THR A 290 -13.20 3.84 -16.23
N LEU A 291 -12.44 3.83 -15.14
CA LEU A 291 -12.50 4.79 -14.06
C LEU A 291 -11.21 5.62 -14.09
N VAL A 292 -11.34 6.93 -14.06
CA VAL A 292 -10.20 7.85 -14.05
C VAL A 292 -10.26 8.71 -12.79
N LYS A 293 -9.14 8.75 -12.08
CA LYS A 293 -8.90 9.67 -10.98
C LYS A 293 -7.68 10.52 -11.30
N TYR A 294 -7.88 11.84 -11.37
CA TYR A 294 -6.80 12.79 -11.53
C TYR A 294 -6.09 13.02 -10.21
N VAL A 295 -4.78 13.18 -10.32
CA VAL A 295 -3.91 13.55 -9.21
C VAL A 295 -4.07 15.04 -8.98
N SER A 296 -4.71 15.42 -7.88
CA SER A 296 -4.81 16.81 -7.46
C SER A 296 -3.40 17.38 -7.24
N ARG A 297 -3.05 18.44 -7.98
CA ARG A 297 -1.79 19.17 -7.83
C ARG A 297 -1.75 20.02 -6.57
#